data_AF-A0A662VRR8-F1
#
_entry.id   AF-A0A662VRR8-F1
#
_cell.length_a   1.000
_cell.length_b   1.000
_cell.length_c   1.000
_cell.angle_alpha   90.00
_cell.angle_beta   90.00
_cell.angle_gamma   90.00
#
_symmetry.space_group_name_H-M   'P 1'
#
loop_
_entity.id
_entity.type
_entity.pdbx_description
1 polymer ?
#
loop_
_entity_poly.entity_id
_entity_poly.type
_entity_poly.pdbx_seq_one_letter_code
_entity_poly.pdbx_strand_id
1 'polypeptide(L)'
;MEFNVVWMEDGEIKRVVVDGENYEYTVGTKGAWRMLIADEDKKVEKGKQYKIKVKEVIIPPDSISIPCSCMRNALGFVEATGKFGRPGLIEEGRKIDFVVFTAIEDGEIKNGDLLGVINVFPVMITRFAKKPEIKK
;
A
#
# COMPACT_ATOMS: atom_id res chain seq x y z
N MET A 1 -11.29 -2.56 -21.05
CA MET A 1 -9.99 -2.04 -21.54
C MET A 1 -8.90 -2.92 -20.97
N GLU A 2 -7.91 -3.27 -21.80
CA GLU A 2 -6.83 -4.13 -21.38
C GLU A 2 -5.64 -3.33 -20.87
N PHE A 3 -5.08 -3.75 -19.73
CA PHE A 3 -3.87 -3.17 -19.16
C PHE A 3 -3.04 -4.21 -18.43
N ASN A 4 -1.75 -3.93 -18.26
CA ASN A 4 -0.84 -4.81 -17.52
C ASN A 4 -0.81 -4.41 -16.05
N VAL A 5 -1.07 -5.37 -15.16
CA VAL A 5 -0.71 -5.26 -13.75
C VAL A 5 0.69 -5.84 -13.57
N VAL A 6 1.59 -5.06 -12.96
CA VAL A 6 3.02 -5.38 -12.86
C VAL A 6 3.42 -5.47 -11.39
N TRP A 7 4.17 -6.49 -11.02
CA TRP A 7 4.67 -6.66 -9.66
C TRP A 7 6.01 -7.39 -9.62
N MET A 8 6.63 -7.38 -8.44
CA MET A 8 7.86 -8.10 -8.14
C MET A 8 7.53 -9.37 -7.36
N GLU A 9 8.03 -10.51 -7.80
CA GLU A 9 7.87 -11.80 -7.13
C GLU A 9 9.16 -12.60 -7.33
N ASP A 10 9.77 -13.07 -6.23
CA ASP A 10 11.04 -13.82 -6.25
C ASP A 10 12.19 -13.15 -7.01
N GLY A 11 12.23 -11.81 -7.01
CA GLY A 11 13.24 -11.01 -7.72
C GLY A 11 12.95 -10.80 -9.21
N GLU A 12 11.87 -11.38 -9.73
CA GLU A 12 11.46 -11.26 -11.13
C GLU A 12 10.26 -10.34 -11.33
N ILE A 13 10.30 -9.52 -12.39
CA ILE A 13 9.18 -8.64 -12.74
C ILE A 13 8.13 -9.46 -13.46
N LYS A 14 7.02 -9.74 -12.78
CA LYS A 14 5.87 -10.43 -13.34
C LYS A 14 4.83 -9.44 -13.87
N ARG A 15 4.08 -9.89 -14.87
CA ARG A 15 3.01 -9.12 -15.53
C ARG A 15 1.82 -10.02 -15.78
N VAL A 16 0.62 -9.45 -15.69
CA VAL A 16 -0.59 -10.10 -16.16
C VAL A 16 -1.49 -9.10 -16.84
N VAL A 17 -2.13 -9.53 -17.94
CA VAL A 17 -3.12 -8.73 -18.65
C VAL A 17 -4.44 -8.83 -17.88
N VAL A 18 -4.99 -7.67 -17.53
CA VAL A 18 -6.29 -7.52 -16.90
C VAL A 18 -7.20 -6.75 -17.85
N ASP A 19 -8.41 -7.27 -18.05
CA ASP A 19 -9.49 -6.51 -18.68
C ASP A 19 -10.38 -5.90 -17.60
N GLY A 20 -10.39 -4.56 -17.54
CA GLY A 20 -11.18 -3.79 -16.58
C GLY A 20 -11.66 -2.48 -17.19
N GLU A 21 -12.18 -1.59 -16.36
CA GLU A 21 -12.65 -0.27 -16.81
C GLU A 21 -12.45 0.80 -15.74
N ASN A 22 -12.54 2.05 -16.15
CA ASN A 22 -12.56 3.16 -15.21
C ASN A 22 -13.91 3.22 -14.51
N TYR A 23 -13.91 3.38 -13.19
CA TYR A 23 -15.13 3.49 -12.39
C TYR A 23 -15.05 4.67 -11.42
N GLU A 24 -16.21 5.25 -11.15
CA GLU A 24 -16.40 6.27 -10.12
C GLU A 24 -16.84 5.60 -8.82
N TYR A 25 -16.44 6.18 -7.70
CA TYR A 25 -16.77 5.68 -6.37
C TYR A 25 -17.13 6.83 -5.45
N THR A 26 -18.00 6.53 -4.47
CA THR A 26 -18.29 7.41 -3.34
C THR A 26 -17.50 6.92 -2.13
N VAL A 27 -16.89 7.85 -1.39
CA VAL A 27 -16.17 7.57 -0.15
C VAL A 27 -17.13 7.66 1.03
N GLY A 28 -17.13 6.63 1.89
CA GLY A 28 -17.90 6.63 3.12
C GLY A 28 -17.36 7.63 4.15
N THR A 29 -18.22 8.08 5.06
CA THR A 29 -17.86 9.07 6.09
C THR A 29 -17.08 8.48 7.28
N LYS A 30 -17.04 7.16 7.41
CA LYS A 30 -16.30 6.48 8.48
C LYS A 30 -14.88 6.15 8.02
N GLY A 31 -13.91 6.93 8.49
CA GLY A 31 -12.50 6.63 8.35
C GLY A 31 -11.97 5.73 9.47
N ALA A 32 -10.98 4.89 9.16
CA ALA A 32 -10.22 4.14 10.14
C ALA A 32 -8.72 4.38 9.94
N TRP A 33 -8.00 4.63 11.02
CA TRP A 33 -6.54 4.63 10.97
C TRP A 33 -6.00 3.20 10.99
N ARG A 34 -4.95 2.98 10.20
CA ARG A 34 -4.08 1.81 10.33
C ARG A 34 -2.65 2.28 10.49
N MET A 35 -1.99 1.74 11.51
CA MET A 35 -0.61 2.06 11.83
C MET A 35 0.33 1.25 10.94
N LEU A 36 1.36 1.89 10.40
CA LEU A 36 2.44 1.24 9.66
C LEU A 36 3.61 1.09 10.62
N ILE A 37 3.72 -0.08 11.25
CA ILE A 37 4.69 -0.36 12.30
C ILE A 37 5.80 -1.23 11.71
N ALA A 38 7.07 -0.83 11.87
CA ALA A 38 8.21 -1.60 11.40
C ALA A 38 8.23 -3.02 11.99
N ASP A 39 8.58 -4.00 11.17
CA ASP A 39 8.76 -5.42 11.53
C ASP A 39 10.21 -5.90 11.28
N GLU A 40 11.13 -4.95 11.15
CA GLU A 40 12.57 -5.20 11.03
C GLU A 40 13.37 -4.01 11.57
N ASP A 41 14.61 -4.26 11.96
CA ASP A 41 15.60 -3.22 12.20
C ASP A 41 16.26 -2.83 10.86
N LYS A 42 16.38 -1.53 10.59
CA LYS A 42 16.91 -1.02 9.32
C LYS A 42 17.74 0.24 9.54
N LYS A 43 19.02 0.19 9.16
CA LYS A 43 19.84 1.41 9.03
C LYS A 43 19.40 2.19 7.79
N VAL A 44 19.22 3.49 7.97
CA VAL A 44 18.81 4.41 6.92
C VAL A 44 19.81 5.57 6.81
N GLU A 45 20.01 6.03 5.59
CA GLU A 45 20.87 7.14 5.25
C GLU A 45 20.03 8.21 4.56
N LYS A 46 20.30 9.46 4.90
CA LYS A 46 19.63 10.65 4.40
C LYS A 46 19.60 10.68 2.88
N GLY A 47 18.42 10.94 2.32
CA GLY A 47 18.19 11.05 0.88
C GLY A 47 18.01 9.71 0.15
N LYS A 48 18.08 8.57 0.86
CA LYS A 48 17.83 7.25 0.27
C LYS A 48 16.42 6.75 0.56
N GLN A 49 15.93 5.89 -0.34
CA GLN A 49 14.67 5.18 -0.20
C GLN A 49 14.91 3.73 0.24
N TYR A 50 14.07 3.26 1.14
CA TYR A 50 14.16 1.92 1.70
C TYR A 50 12.82 1.22 1.59
N LYS A 51 12.85 -0.03 1.11
CA LYS A 51 11.74 -0.96 1.33
C LYS A 51 11.88 -1.52 2.74
N ILE A 52 10.90 -1.23 3.60
CA ILE A 52 10.88 -1.63 5.01
C ILE A 52 9.67 -2.51 5.27
N LYS A 53 9.88 -3.70 5.84
CA LYS A 53 8.82 -4.59 6.29
C LYS A 53 8.02 -3.95 7.41
N VAL A 54 6.71 -4.10 7.32
CA VAL A 54 5.79 -3.67 8.38
C VAL A 54 4.97 -4.84 8.88
N LYS A 55 4.52 -4.73 10.13
CA LYS A 55 3.54 -5.66 10.69
C LYS A 55 2.31 -5.66 9.78
N GLU A 56 1.75 -6.84 9.56
CA GLU A 56 0.66 -7.04 8.62
C GLU A 56 -0.50 -6.06 8.86
N VAL A 57 -0.86 -5.31 7.82
CA VAL A 57 -2.04 -4.45 7.83
C VAL A 57 -3.05 -4.97 6.81
N ILE A 58 -4.24 -5.33 7.31
CA ILE A 58 -5.35 -5.77 6.48
C ILE A 58 -6.22 -4.58 6.08
N ILE A 59 -6.41 -4.43 4.78
CA ILE A 59 -7.33 -3.51 4.14
C ILE A 59 -8.56 -4.31 3.74
N PRO A 60 -9.75 -3.98 4.27
CA PRO A 60 -10.97 -4.67 3.89
C PRO A 60 -11.26 -4.56 2.39
N PRO A 61 -12.04 -5.51 1.84
CA PRO A 61 -12.66 -5.33 0.52
C PRO A 61 -13.41 -4.00 0.43
N ASP A 62 -13.58 -3.51 -0.80
CA ASP A 62 -14.38 -2.31 -1.11
C ASP A 62 -13.97 -1.11 -0.25
N SER A 63 -12.67 -0.95 -0.05
CA SER A 63 -12.09 0.15 0.71
C SER A 63 -10.91 0.75 -0.02
N ILE A 64 -10.65 2.04 0.16
CA ILE A 64 -9.43 2.72 -0.28
C ILE A 64 -8.53 3.03 0.90
N SER A 65 -7.22 3.05 0.66
CA SER A 65 -6.21 3.50 1.61
C SER A 65 -5.56 4.77 1.08
N ILE A 66 -5.60 5.84 1.87
CA ILE A 66 -5.01 7.13 1.55
C ILE A 66 -3.89 7.41 2.56
N PRO A 67 -2.68 7.81 2.13
CA PRO A 67 -1.63 8.24 3.03
C PRO A 67 -2.13 9.32 4.02
N CYS A 68 -1.75 9.22 5.29
CA CYS A 68 -1.90 10.33 6.23
C CYS A 68 -0.61 11.15 6.15
N SER A 69 -0.64 12.25 5.40
CA SER A 69 0.54 13.09 5.06
C SER A 69 1.14 13.87 6.24
N CYS A 70 0.91 13.43 7.47
CA CYS A 70 1.58 13.95 8.65
C CYS A 70 2.82 13.10 8.94
N MET A 71 3.97 13.74 9.07
CA MET A 71 5.19 13.06 9.50
C MET A 71 4.99 12.46 10.91
N ARG A 72 5.31 11.18 11.07
CA ARG A 72 5.18 10.42 12.32
C ARG A 72 6.49 9.83 12.81
N ASN A 73 7.54 9.88 11.98
CA ASN A 73 8.86 9.38 12.29
C ASN A 73 9.87 10.49 12.02
N ALA A 74 10.82 10.71 12.92
CA ALA A 74 11.82 11.77 12.77
C ALA A 74 12.86 11.46 11.68
N LEU A 75 13.03 10.18 11.32
CA LEU A 75 14.00 9.75 10.31
C LEU A 75 13.47 9.90 8.88
N GLY A 76 12.18 10.18 8.68
CA GLY A 76 11.59 10.27 7.35
C GLY A 76 10.09 10.02 7.29
N PHE A 77 9.61 9.69 6.10
CA PHE A 77 8.19 9.49 5.83
C PHE A 77 7.94 8.31 4.88
N VAL A 78 6.73 7.76 4.96
CA VAL A 78 6.25 6.71 4.04
C VAL A 78 5.75 7.36 2.76
N GLU A 79 6.39 7.02 1.64
CA GLU A 79 6.02 7.50 0.30
C GLU A 79 5.00 6.57 -0.37
N ALA A 80 5.12 5.26 -0.15
CA ALA A 80 4.20 4.27 -0.69
C ALA A 80 4.03 3.07 0.24
N THR A 81 2.89 2.39 0.14
CA THR A 81 2.63 1.10 0.79
C THR A 81 2.51 0.01 -0.26
N GLY A 82 2.93 -1.20 0.06
CA GLY A 82 2.86 -2.32 -0.87
C GLY A 82 2.70 -3.69 -0.21
N LYS A 83 2.58 -4.68 -1.07
CA LYS A 83 2.50 -6.10 -0.75
C LYS A 83 3.60 -6.85 -1.52
N PHE A 84 4.25 -7.84 -0.91
CA PHE A 84 5.06 -8.79 -1.65
C PHE A 84 4.20 -9.71 -2.53
N GLY A 85 4.59 -9.89 -3.80
CA GLY A 85 3.84 -10.67 -4.78
C GLY A 85 2.69 -9.87 -5.42
N ARG A 86 1.73 -10.59 -6.00
CA ARG A 86 0.67 -9.97 -6.81
C ARG A 86 -0.16 -8.96 -6.01
N PRO A 87 -0.34 -7.72 -6.48
CA PRO A 87 -1.23 -6.74 -5.86
C PRO A 87 -2.67 -7.24 -5.97
N GLY A 88 -3.44 -6.98 -4.92
CA GLY A 88 -4.83 -7.39 -4.89
C GLY A 88 -5.78 -6.39 -5.54
N LEU A 89 -6.92 -6.89 -6.01
CA LEU A 89 -8.03 -6.09 -6.52
C LEU A 89 -8.74 -5.33 -5.38
N ILE A 90 -9.52 -4.30 -5.72
CA ILE A 90 -10.18 -3.48 -4.68
C ILE A 90 -11.33 -4.23 -4.01
N GLU A 91 -11.95 -5.15 -4.75
CA GLU A 91 -13.06 -6.01 -4.36
C GLU A 91 -12.64 -7.17 -3.45
N GLU A 92 -11.34 -7.37 -3.23
CA GLU A 92 -10.81 -8.38 -2.31
C GLU A 92 -10.12 -7.77 -1.09
N GLY A 93 -9.98 -8.58 -0.04
CA GLY A 93 -9.19 -8.20 1.12
C GLY A 93 -7.72 -8.07 0.71
N ARG A 94 -7.12 -6.91 0.95
CA ARG A 94 -5.73 -6.61 0.59
C ARG A 94 -4.86 -6.56 1.83
N LYS A 95 -3.59 -6.90 1.65
CA LYS A 95 -2.56 -6.85 2.68
C LYS A 95 -1.52 -5.80 2.32
N ILE A 96 -1.02 -5.10 3.33
CA ILE A 96 0.20 -4.29 3.27
C ILE A 96 1.23 -4.98 4.17
N ASP A 97 2.41 -5.24 3.64
CA ASP A 97 3.53 -5.90 4.33
C ASP A 97 4.87 -5.18 4.18
N PHE A 98 4.94 -4.18 3.31
CA PHE A 98 6.06 -3.24 3.28
C PHE A 98 5.62 -1.81 3.01
N VAL A 99 6.52 -0.90 3.35
CA VAL A 99 6.47 0.51 2.96
C VAL A 99 7.71 0.88 2.17
N VAL A 100 7.58 1.87 1.28
CA VAL A 100 8.71 2.63 0.74
C VAL A 100 8.88 3.83 1.64
N PHE A 101 9.98 3.87 2.37
CA PHE A 101 10.32 4.91 3.32
C PHE A 101 11.43 5.79 2.75
N THR A 102 11.22 7.09 2.73
CA THR A 102 12.21 8.08 2.28
C THR A 102 12.85 8.71 3.50
N ALA A 103 14.15 8.46 3.68
CA ALA A 103 14.89 8.94 4.83
C ALA A 103 15.30 10.42 4.64
N ILE A 104 15.02 11.25 5.65
CA ILE A 104 15.41 12.66 5.69
C ILE A 104 16.59 12.90 6.64
N GLU A 105 16.89 11.93 7.51
CA GLU A 105 18.07 11.93 8.38
C GLU A 105 18.70 10.53 8.43
N ASP A 106 19.98 10.49 8.78
CA ASP A 106 20.68 9.23 9.06
C ASP A 106 20.18 8.63 10.39
N GLY A 107 20.09 7.31 10.46
CA GLY A 107 19.70 6.66 11.70
C GLY A 107 19.41 5.18 11.55
N GLU A 108 18.68 4.67 12.54
CA GLU A 108 18.28 3.27 12.58
C GLU A 108 16.81 3.20 12.98
N ILE A 109 15.99 2.64 12.09
CA ILE A 109 14.62 2.24 12.38
C ILE A 109 14.68 0.93 13.15
N LYS A 110 13.89 0.82 14.21
CA LYS A 110 13.77 -0.38 15.03
C LYS A 110 12.45 -1.09 14.80
N ASN A 111 12.45 -2.41 14.98
CA ASN A 111 11.22 -3.19 15.05
C ASN A 111 10.30 -2.61 16.13
N GLY A 112 9.05 -2.32 15.74
CA GLY A 112 8.05 -1.68 16.60
C GLY A 112 7.93 -0.16 16.40
N ASP A 113 8.83 0.48 15.66
CA ASP A 113 8.73 1.91 15.36
C ASP A 113 7.52 2.22 14.48
N LEU A 114 6.82 3.30 14.80
CA LEU A 114 5.78 3.84 13.93
C LEU A 114 6.45 4.58 12.76
N LEU A 115 6.18 4.12 11.54
CA LEU A 115 6.68 4.74 10.31
C LEU A 115 5.68 5.72 9.72
N GLY A 116 4.39 5.44 9.89
CA GLY A 116 3.32 6.27 9.34
C GLY A 116 1.93 5.75 9.69
N VAL A 117 0.93 6.44 9.18
CA VAL A 117 -0.49 6.09 9.31
C VAL A 117 -1.13 6.16 7.93
N ILE A 118 -2.05 5.24 7.64
CA ILE A 118 -2.95 5.36 6.50
C ILE A 118 -4.39 5.51 6.97
N ASN A 119 -5.15 6.29 6.22
CA ASN A 119 -6.59 6.40 6.38
C ASN A 119 -7.25 5.36 5.48
N VAL A 120 -8.09 4.52 6.05
CA VAL A 120 -8.88 3.53 5.32
C VAL A 120 -10.33 3.97 5.32
N PHE A 121 -10.91 4.08 4.14
CA PHE A 121 -12.31 4.44 3.96
C PHE A 121 -13.03 3.36 3.15
N PRO A 122 -14.23 2.92 3.57
CA PRO A 122 -15.07 2.11 2.72
C PRO A 122 -15.51 2.94 1.51
N VAL A 123 -15.66 2.30 0.37
CA VAL A 123 -16.15 2.91 -0.86
C VAL A 123 -17.36 2.17 -1.39
N MET A 124 -18.20 2.89 -2.11
CA MET A 124 -19.32 2.34 -2.86
C MET A 124 -19.13 2.69 -4.32
N ILE A 125 -19.13 1.68 -5.19
CA ILE A 125 -19.02 1.86 -6.63
C ILE A 125 -20.37 2.41 -7.13
N THR A 126 -20.36 3.55 -7.82
CA THR A 126 -21.58 4.31 -8.13
C THR A 126 -22.23 3.92 -9.46
N ARG A 127 -21.55 3.11 -10.29
CA ARG A 127 -22.04 2.61 -11.59
C ARG A 127 -21.71 1.12 -11.75
N PHE A 128 -22.40 0.45 -12.67
CA PHE A 128 -22.07 -0.91 -13.07
C PHE A 128 -20.61 -0.94 -13.56
N ALA A 129 -19.71 -1.38 -12.68
CA ALA A 129 -18.32 -1.63 -13.00
C ALA A 129 -18.16 -3.11 -13.34
N LYS A 130 -17.62 -3.41 -14.52
CA LYS A 130 -17.12 -4.74 -14.87
C LYS A 130 -16.01 -5.07 -13.86
N LYS A 131 -16.21 -6.17 -13.12
CA LYS A 131 -15.16 -6.71 -12.26
C LYS A 131 -13.94 -7.06 -13.12
N PRO A 132 -12.73 -6.63 -12.72
CA PRO A 132 -11.53 -6.89 -13.49
C PRO A 132 -11.27 -8.39 -13.63
N GLU A 133 -11.04 -8.84 -14.86
CA GLU A 133 -10.79 -10.24 -15.21
C GLU A 133 -9.33 -10.45 -15.60
N ILE A 134 -8.68 -11.41 -14.94
CA ILE A 134 -7.31 -11.81 -15.24
C ILE A 134 -7.35 -12.72 -16.47
N LYS A 135 -6.71 -12.30 -17.57
CA LYS A 135 -6.57 -13.15 -18.75
C LYS A 135 -5.43 -14.16 -18.52
N LYS A 136 -5.71 -15.43 -18.83
CA LYS A 136 -4.73 -16.51 -18.81
C LYS A 136 -3.77 -16.41 -19.98
#